data_AF-A0A4Q9WBX6-F1
#
_entry.id   AF-A0A4Q9WBX6-F1
#
_cell.length_a   1.000
_cell.length_b   1.000
_cell.length_c   1.000
_cell.angle_alpha   90.00
_cell.angle_beta   90.00
_cell.angle_gamma   90.00
#
_symmetry.space_group_name_H-M   'P 1'
#
loop_
_entity.id
_entity.type
_entity.pdbx_description
1 polymer ?
#
loop_
_entity_poly.entity_id
_entity_poly.type
_entity_poly.pdbx_seq_one_letter_code
_entity_poly.pdbx_strand_id
1 'polypeptide(L)'
;MIRGSNAIPDLAVMGGMMEKEQIRTVIAPEHDRMHHDHQNKLKSDEKILLDQMVNHFKKFEGEFKNAAQGDWVKSAMSELNDISDDLKHIQDIEV
;
A
#
# COMPACT_ATOMS: atom_id res chain seq x y z
N MET A 1 6.16 -64.39 9.80
CA MET A 1 5.85 -63.91 8.44
C MET A 1 4.39 -63.49 8.40
N ILE A 2 4.09 -62.38 7.70
CA ILE A 2 2.75 -61.83 7.32
C ILE A 2 2.03 -61.11 8.48
N ARG A 3 1.58 -59.85 8.40
CA ARG A 3 1.62 -58.73 7.43
C ARG A 3 1.28 -57.49 8.28
N GLY A 4 2.11 -56.45 8.32
CA GLY A 4 1.78 -55.18 7.66
C GLY A 4 0.44 -54.61 8.13
N SER A 5 0.42 -53.90 9.28
CA SER A 5 -0.68 -53.01 9.67
C SER A 5 -0.72 -51.81 8.72
N ASN A 6 -1.15 -52.02 7.48
CA ASN A 6 -1.63 -50.94 6.63
C ASN A 6 -3.10 -50.74 6.95
N ALA A 7 -3.38 -50.12 8.09
CA ALA A 7 -4.71 -49.55 8.33
C ALA A 7 -4.87 -48.43 7.31
N ILE A 8 -5.76 -48.63 6.33
CA ILE A 8 -6.13 -47.59 5.38
C ILE A 8 -6.69 -46.43 6.23
N PRO A 9 -6.09 -45.23 6.16
CA PRO A 9 -6.59 -44.10 6.94
C PRO A 9 -8.05 -43.84 6.56
N ASP A 10 -8.88 -43.54 7.56
CA ASP A 10 -10.28 -43.18 7.35
C ASP A 10 -10.38 -42.07 6.28
N LEU A 11 -11.39 -42.15 5.42
CA LEU A 11 -11.57 -41.26 4.28
C LEU A 11 -11.62 -39.79 4.72
N ALA A 12 -12.20 -39.52 5.89
CA ALA A 12 -12.23 -38.20 6.51
C ALA A 12 -10.83 -37.68 6.90
N VAL A 13 -9.94 -38.58 7.36
CA VAL A 13 -8.55 -38.24 7.70
C VAL A 13 -7.74 -37.94 6.45
N MET A 14 -7.93 -38.72 5.37
CA MET A 14 -7.31 -38.43 4.07
C MET A 14 -7.80 -37.10 3.48
N GLY A 15 -9.10 -36.79 3.60
CA GLY A 15 -9.65 -35.49 3.19
C GLY A 15 -8.94 -34.33 3.89
N GLY A 16 -8.85 -34.38 5.23
CA GLY A 16 -8.18 -33.33 6.00
C GLY A 16 -6.66 -33.23 5.74
N MET A 17 -5.99 -34.33 5.40
CA MET A 17 -4.59 -34.29 4.99
C MET A 17 -4.40 -33.61 3.63
N MET A 18 -5.26 -33.90 2.66
CA MET A 18 -5.21 -33.25 1.34
C MET A 18 -5.51 -31.76 1.44
N GLU A 19 -6.49 -31.35 2.26
CA GLU A 19 -6.78 -29.94 2.52
C GLU A 19 -5.58 -29.21 3.14
N LYS A 20 -4.91 -29.82 4.11
CA LYS A 20 -3.70 -29.25 4.72
C LYS A 20 -2.57 -29.08 3.72
N GLU A 21 -2.34 -30.07 2.87
CA GLU A 21 -1.32 -29.96 1.82
C GLU A 21 -1.68 -28.89 0.79
N GLN A 22 -2.95 -28.76 0.40
CA GLN A 22 -3.40 -27.70 -0.50
C GLN A 22 -3.23 -26.31 0.12
N ILE A 23 -3.56 -26.14 1.40
CA ILE A 23 -3.33 -24.89 2.13
C ILE A 23 -1.84 -24.54 2.13
N ARG A 24 -0.99 -25.51 2.47
CA ARG A 24 0.45 -25.30 2.62
C ARG A 24 1.16 -25.02 1.30
N THR A 25 0.78 -25.72 0.24
CA THR A 25 1.52 -25.70 -1.04
C THR A 25 0.99 -24.68 -2.03
N VAL A 26 -0.28 -24.27 -1.90
CA VAL A 26 -0.94 -23.36 -2.85
C VAL A 26 -1.47 -22.12 -2.14
N ILE A 27 -2.41 -22.29 -1.21
CA ILE A 27 -3.20 -21.18 -0.69
C ILE A 27 -2.34 -20.20 0.13
N ALA A 28 -1.52 -20.70 1.05
CA ALA A 28 -0.67 -19.84 1.89
C ALA A 28 0.39 -19.09 1.06
N PRO A 29 1.18 -19.74 0.18
CA PRO A 29 2.10 -19.01 -0.70
C PRO A 29 1.42 -17.99 -1.62
N GLU A 30 0.24 -18.33 -2.16
CA GLU A 30 -0.52 -17.41 -3.03
C GLU A 30 -1.04 -16.20 -2.25
N HIS A 31 -1.57 -16.43 -1.04
CA HIS A 31 -2.00 -15.36 -0.15
C HIS A 31 -0.85 -14.42 0.20
N ASP A 32 0.32 -14.95 0.57
CA ASP A 32 1.50 -14.15 0.91
C ASP A 32 1.97 -13.32 -0.30
N ARG A 33 1.97 -13.92 -1.50
CA ARG A 33 2.30 -13.22 -2.74
C ARG A 33 1.31 -12.10 -3.04
N MET A 34 0.00 -12.37 -2.96
CA MET A 34 -1.04 -11.37 -3.19
C MET A 34 -0.97 -10.23 -2.18
N HIS A 35 -0.76 -10.55 -0.91
CA HIS A 35 -0.61 -9.56 0.14
C HIS A 35 0.60 -8.65 -0.13
N HIS A 36 1.75 -9.24 -0.50
CA HIS A 36 2.94 -8.49 -0.86
C HIS A 36 2.72 -7.59 -2.09
N ASP A 37 2.10 -8.12 -3.14
CA ASP A 37 1.76 -7.34 -4.35
C ASP A 37 0.84 -6.17 -4.03
N HIS A 38 -0.17 -6.38 -3.19
CA HIS A 38 -1.08 -5.33 -2.75
C HIS A 38 -0.36 -4.25 -1.93
N GLN A 39 0.53 -4.63 -1.01
CA GLN A 39 1.33 -3.66 -0.24
C GLN A 39 2.19 -2.80 -1.16
N ASN A 40 2.87 -3.40 -2.14
CA ASN A 40 3.71 -2.67 -3.09
C ASN A 40 2.85 -1.72 -3.96
N LYS A 41 1.68 -2.19 -4.40
CA LYS A 41 0.76 -1.36 -5.16
C LYS A 41 0.27 -0.16 -4.35
N LEU A 42 -0.16 -0.37 -3.11
CA LEU A 42 -0.59 0.73 -2.22
C LEU A 42 0.52 1.77 -2.01
N LYS A 43 1.76 1.32 -1.75
CA LYS A 43 2.93 2.22 -1.62
C LYS A 43 3.19 3.00 -2.92
N SER A 44 3.02 2.37 -4.07
CA SER A 44 3.16 3.03 -5.37
C SER A 44 2.04 4.05 -5.63
N ASP A 45 0.80 3.70 -5.36
CA ASP A 45 -0.37 4.56 -5.54
C ASP A 45 -0.29 5.78 -4.61
N GLU A 46 0.13 5.59 -3.35
CA GLU A 46 0.38 6.67 -2.39
C GLU A 46 1.43 7.67 -2.90
N LYS A 47 2.57 7.16 -3.42
CA LYS A 47 3.60 8.02 -4.00
C LYS A 47 3.07 8.84 -5.19
N ILE A 48 2.29 8.22 -6.08
CA ILE A 48 1.70 8.90 -7.23
C ILE A 48 0.74 10.01 -6.79
N LEU A 49 -0.09 9.75 -5.77
CA LEU A 49 -1.02 10.75 -5.22
C LEU A 49 -0.29 11.94 -4.61
N LEU A 50 0.76 11.70 -3.82
CA LEU A 50 1.59 12.76 -3.23
C LEU A 50 2.26 13.61 -4.31
N ASP A 51 2.87 12.98 -5.32
CA ASP A 51 3.49 13.70 -6.45
C ASP A 51 2.47 14.56 -7.22
N GLN A 52 1.25 14.05 -7.41
CA GLN A 52 0.16 14.82 -8.03
C GLN A 52 -0.26 16.02 -7.16
N MET A 53 -0.41 15.83 -5.84
CA MET A 53 -0.76 16.90 -4.92
C MET A 53 0.29 18.01 -4.92
N VAL A 54 1.58 17.66 -4.81
CA VAL A 54 2.68 18.64 -4.85
C VAL A 54 2.69 19.41 -6.17
N ASN A 55 2.46 18.74 -7.30
CA ASN A 55 2.41 19.39 -8.61
C ASN A 55 1.22 20.37 -8.74
N HIS A 56 0.03 19.95 -8.32
CA HIS A 56 -1.14 20.83 -8.28
C HIS A 56 -0.92 22.04 -7.38
N PHE A 57 -0.30 21.82 -6.24
CA PHE A 57 0.01 22.86 -5.27
C PHE A 57 0.95 23.94 -5.85
N LYS A 58 2.08 23.51 -6.43
CA LYS A 58 3.03 24.42 -7.09
C LYS A 58 2.40 25.21 -8.23
N LYS A 59 1.50 24.57 -8.99
CA LYS A 59 0.79 25.25 -10.07
C LYS A 59 -0.15 26.32 -9.53
N PHE A 60 -0.94 25.99 -8.50
CA PHE A 60 -1.83 26.93 -7.83
C PHE A 60 -1.07 28.12 -7.25
N GLU A 61 0.03 27.87 -6.54
CA GLU A 61 0.89 28.92 -5.98
C GLU A 61 1.37 29.90 -7.07
N GLY A 62 1.84 29.38 -8.19
CA GLY A 62 2.28 30.19 -9.33
C GLY A 62 1.16 31.01 -9.96
N GLU A 63 -0.02 30.43 -10.13
CA GLU A 63 -1.21 31.14 -10.65
C GLU A 63 -1.70 32.20 -9.67
N PHE A 64 -1.77 31.88 -8.37
CA PHE A 64 -2.23 32.77 -7.32
C PHE A 64 -1.34 34.01 -7.17
N LYS A 65 -0.02 33.83 -7.17
CA LYS A 65 0.97 34.93 -7.11
C LYS A 65 0.84 35.90 -8.29
N ASN A 66 0.45 35.42 -9.45
CA ASN A 66 0.26 36.25 -10.65
C ASN A 66 -1.11 36.92 -10.69
N ALA A 67 -2.12 36.36 -10.02
CA ALA A 67 -3.50 36.83 -10.06
C ALA A 67 -3.85 37.85 -8.96
N ALA A 68 -3.14 37.86 -7.82
CA ALA A 68 -3.44 38.71 -6.68
C ALA A 68 -2.20 39.40 -6.10
N GLN A 69 -2.36 40.60 -5.54
CA GLN A 69 -1.31 41.34 -4.84
C GLN A 69 -1.86 41.98 -3.55
N GLY A 70 -0.96 42.26 -2.59
CA GLY A 70 -1.27 42.90 -1.31
C GLY A 70 -0.70 42.14 -0.11
N ASP A 71 -0.82 42.72 1.09
CA ASP A 71 -0.26 42.11 2.30
C ASP A 71 -0.99 40.82 2.72
N TRP A 72 -2.29 40.72 2.43
CA TRP A 72 -3.05 39.49 2.63
C TRP A 72 -2.56 38.35 1.73
N VAL A 73 -2.09 38.66 0.51
CA VAL A 73 -1.51 37.67 -0.42
C VAL A 73 -0.20 37.11 0.13
N LYS A 74 0.63 37.94 0.78
CA LYS A 74 1.85 37.47 1.44
C LYS A 74 1.55 36.48 2.57
N SER A 75 0.48 36.75 3.34
CA SER A 75 0.04 35.86 4.42
C SER A 75 -0.47 34.54 3.86
N ALA A 76 -1.33 34.60 2.84
CA ALA A 76 -1.83 33.40 2.15
C ALA A 76 -0.70 32.58 1.51
N MET A 77 0.30 33.23 0.90
CA MET A 77 1.48 32.55 0.37
C MET A 77 2.34 31.88 1.45
N SER A 78 2.38 32.46 2.67
CA SER A 78 3.07 31.83 3.80
C SER A 78 2.36 30.54 4.23
N GLU A 79 1.03 30.60 4.39
CA GLU A 79 0.23 29.41 4.71
C GLU A 79 0.35 28.34 3.62
N LEU A 80 0.44 28.76 2.35
CA LEU A 80 0.68 27.82 1.26
C LEU A 80 2.06 27.14 1.39
N ASN A 81 3.11 27.88 1.74
CA ASN A 81 4.42 27.27 1.95
C ASN A 81 4.41 26.26 3.11
N ASP A 82 3.72 26.57 4.20
CA ASP A 82 3.60 25.65 5.34
C ASP A 82 2.93 24.32 4.92
N ILE A 83 1.83 24.39 4.14
CA ILE A 83 1.16 23.20 3.59
C ILE A 83 2.09 22.39 2.65
N SER A 84 2.88 23.08 1.82
CA SER A 84 3.84 22.44 0.92
C SER A 84 4.91 21.66 1.67
N ASP A 85 5.37 22.20 2.80
CA ASP A 85 6.38 21.55 3.64
C ASP A 85 5.79 20.38 4.42
N ASP A 86 4.57 20.50 4.95
CA ASP A 86 3.84 19.38 5.55
C ASP A 86 3.66 18.22 4.56
N LEU A 87 3.31 18.51 3.30
CA LEU A 87 3.15 17.49 2.25
C LEU A 87 4.47 16.76 1.93
N LYS A 88 5.61 17.46 1.93
CA LYS A 88 6.93 16.83 1.77
C LYS A 88 7.27 15.94 2.97
N HIS A 89 6.94 16.39 4.19
CA HIS A 89 7.17 15.59 5.38
C HIS A 89 6.35 14.31 5.40
N ILE A 90 5.14 14.29 4.83
CA ILE A 90 4.37 13.05 4.63
C ILE A 90 5.11 12.09 3.69
N GLN A 91 5.76 12.61 2.64
CA GLN A 91 6.53 11.81 1.68
C GLN A 91 7.78 11.16 2.32
N ASP A 92 8.34 11.77 3.36
CA ASP A 92 9.54 11.31 4.08
C ASP A 92 9.24 10.37 5.27
N ILE A 93 7.97 10.15 5.64
CA ILE A 93 7.61 9.19 6.69
C ILE A 93 7.71 7.77 6.11
N GLU A 94 8.77 7.03 6.47
CA GLU A 94 8.82 5.58 6.26
C GLU A 94 7.74 4.91 7.13
N VAL A 95 6.81 4.19 6.49
CA VAL A 95 5.84 3.27 7.12
C VAL A 95 6.26 1.81 6.95
#